data_AF-H3BCZ2-F1
#
_entry.id   AF-H3BCZ2-F1
#
_cell.length_a   1.000
_cell.length_b   1.000
_cell.length_c   1.000
_cell.angle_alpha   90.00
_cell.angle_beta   90.00
_cell.angle_gamma   90.00
#
_symmetry.space_group_name_H-M   'P 1'
#
loop_
_entity.id
_entity.type
_entity.pdbx_description
1 polymer ?
#
loop_
_entity_poly.entity_id
_entity_poly.type
_entity_poly.pdbx_seq_one_letter_code
_entity_poly.pdbx_strand_id
1 'polypeptide(L)'
;LARWKFLLEASAELEVPWAELVELSGQICTFLQDPQDLERFLTFLLKGKHSRYFLQHDEVFRAQVVVHMRRRRYHEACKVLEGLNRYSGKLKEEMVELWNEIHYIKERDRIRRERLSPVQKFRCRKRNPPPASLCPKETKSRNYPSEVQNQLRKFAVEVTAYPNKKQREKLCKETRLKPNQIRNWFVNFRRKKVKERFRGLWDSTSGQ
;
A
#
# COMPACT_ATOMS: atom_id res chain seq x y z
N LEU A 1 17.95 18.73 -25.05
CA LEU A 1 17.03 19.86 -24.82
C LEU A 1 16.57 20.56 -26.11
N ALA A 2 17.46 20.92 -27.05
CA ALA A 2 17.07 21.59 -28.31
C ALA A 2 16.04 20.78 -29.13
N ARG A 3 16.29 19.48 -29.33
CA ARG A 3 15.36 18.55 -30.01
C ARG A 3 13.99 18.48 -29.33
N TRP A 4 13.98 18.37 -28.00
CA TRP A 4 12.75 18.32 -27.21
C TRP A 4 11.92 19.61 -27.37
N LYS A 5 12.56 20.79 -27.32
CA LYS A 5 11.87 22.08 -27.53
C LYS A 5 11.26 22.17 -28.92
N PHE A 6 12.03 21.80 -29.96
CA PHE A 6 11.53 21.75 -31.33
C PHE A 6 10.29 20.85 -31.47
N LEU A 7 10.35 19.63 -30.92
CA LEU A 7 9.22 18.70 -30.99
C LEU A 7 8.01 19.19 -30.20
N LEU A 8 8.23 19.91 -29.10
CA LEU A 8 7.16 20.50 -28.30
C LEU A 8 6.42 21.58 -29.10
N GLU A 9 7.15 22.48 -29.75
CA GLU A 9 6.59 23.51 -30.62
C GLU A 9 5.90 22.89 -31.83
N ALA A 10 6.52 21.91 -32.48
CA ALA A 10 5.94 21.20 -33.62
C ALA A 10 4.68 20.39 -33.24
N SER A 11 4.51 20.02 -31.97
CA SER A 11 3.31 19.34 -31.47
C SER A 11 2.21 20.31 -31.04
N ALA A 12 2.47 21.62 -31.01
CA ALA A 12 1.61 22.61 -30.35
C ALA A 12 0.18 22.68 -30.93
N GLU A 13 -0.02 22.26 -32.19
CA GLU A 13 -1.34 22.19 -32.83
C GLU A 13 -1.91 20.75 -32.92
N LEU A 14 -1.08 19.72 -32.66
CA LEU A 14 -1.51 18.31 -32.76
C LEU A 14 -2.34 17.88 -31.55
N GLU A 15 -3.43 17.11 -31.75
CA GLU A 15 -4.18 16.50 -30.65
C GLU A 15 -3.36 15.48 -29.87
N VAL A 16 -2.52 14.71 -30.59
CA VAL A 16 -1.62 13.69 -30.06
C VAL A 16 -0.18 14.17 -30.25
N PRO A 17 0.67 14.21 -29.21
CA PRO A 17 2.06 14.60 -29.36
C PRO A 17 2.85 13.50 -30.08
N TRP A 18 4.00 13.87 -30.66
CA TRP A 18 4.95 12.88 -31.15
C TRP A 18 5.38 11.93 -30.03
N ALA A 19 5.45 10.63 -30.33
CA ALA A 19 5.94 9.63 -29.37
C ALA A 19 7.36 9.97 -28.87
N GLU A 20 8.21 10.48 -29.77
CA GLU A 20 9.56 10.96 -29.43
C GLU A 20 9.54 12.09 -28.39
N LEU A 21 8.55 12.99 -28.43
CA LEU A 21 8.40 14.05 -27.42
C LEU A 21 8.10 13.47 -26.04
N VAL A 22 7.24 12.45 -25.98
CA VAL A 22 6.88 11.77 -24.71
C VAL A 22 8.08 11.02 -24.14
N GLU A 23 8.79 10.27 -24.98
CA GLU A 23 10.02 9.54 -24.61
C GLU A 23 11.10 10.48 -24.08
N LEU A 24 11.43 11.55 -24.82
CA LEU A 24 12.41 12.55 -24.38
C LEU A 24 11.99 13.24 -23.06
N SER A 25 10.69 13.43 -22.83
CA SER A 25 10.19 13.99 -21.56
C SER A 25 10.45 13.04 -20.38
N GLY A 26 10.28 11.74 -20.60
CA GLY A 26 10.65 10.71 -19.64
C GLY A 26 12.14 10.70 -19.33
N GLN A 27 12.98 10.74 -20.36
CA GLN A 27 14.44 10.81 -20.21
C GLN A 27 14.88 12.09 -19.48
N ILE A 28 14.27 13.24 -19.76
CA ILE A 28 14.57 14.47 -19.01
C ILE A 28 14.22 14.29 -17.52
N CYS A 29 13.12 13.62 -17.19
CA CYS A 29 12.76 13.36 -15.79
C CYS A 29 13.79 12.47 -15.07
N THR A 30 14.48 11.57 -15.77
CA THR A 30 15.55 10.73 -15.16
C THR A 30 16.86 11.48 -15.01
N PHE A 31 17.19 12.41 -15.91
CA PHE A 31 18.44 13.16 -15.89
C PHE A 31 18.42 14.40 -14.98
N LEU A 32 17.25 14.97 -14.68
CA LEU A 32 17.13 16.12 -13.79
C LEU A 32 17.41 15.70 -12.34
N GLN A 33 18.65 15.95 -11.88
CA GLN A 33 19.08 15.65 -10.51
C GLN A 33 18.55 16.67 -9.51
N ASP A 34 18.45 17.94 -9.91
CA ASP A 34 17.95 19.00 -9.03
C ASP A 34 16.43 18.85 -8.78
N PRO A 35 16.00 18.76 -7.51
CA PRO A 35 14.59 18.64 -7.15
C PRO A 35 13.69 19.76 -7.66
N GLN A 36 14.20 20.99 -7.68
CA GLN A 36 13.44 22.18 -8.05
C GLN A 36 13.29 22.28 -9.57
N ASP A 37 14.32 21.90 -10.31
CA ASP A 37 14.27 21.83 -11.78
C ASP A 37 13.34 20.73 -12.27
N LEU A 38 13.39 19.53 -11.65
CA LEU A 38 12.45 18.45 -11.95
C LEU A 38 11.00 18.90 -11.73
N GLU A 39 10.77 19.61 -10.64
CA GLU A 39 9.46 20.13 -10.28
C GLU A 39 8.97 21.22 -11.24
N ARG A 40 9.83 22.15 -11.65
CA ARG A 40 9.52 23.17 -12.65
C ARG A 40 9.18 22.52 -14.00
N PHE A 41 9.99 21.54 -14.41
CA PHE A 41 9.79 20.80 -15.64
C PHE A 41 8.45 20.05 -15.64
N LEU A 42 8.14 19.29 -14.59
CA LEU A 42 6.86 18.60 -14.47
C LEU A 42 5.68 19.55 -14.40
N THR A 43 5.82 20.67 -13.69
CA THR A 43 4.75 21.69 -13.63
C THR A 43 4.45 22.25 -15.02
N PHE A 44 5.48 22.51 -15.81
CA PHE A 44 5.33 22.93 -17.20
C PHE A 44 4.65 21.85 -18.05
N LEU A 45 5.20 20.63 -18.00
CA LEU A 45 4.75 19.49 -18.81
C LEU A 45 3.28 19.14 -18.55
N LEU A 46 2.86 19.14 -17.29
CA LEU A 46 1.53 18.71 -16.86
C LEU A 46 0.46 19.82 -16.91
N LYS A 47 0.87 21.08 -17.07
CA LYS A 47 -0.07 22.18 -17.40
C LYS A 47 -0.43 22.23 -18.89
N GLY A 48 0.37 21.59 -19.74
CA GLY A 48 0.16 21.57 -21.19
C GLY A 48 -1.00 20.67 -21.63
N LYS A 49 -1.46 20.88 -22.87
CA LYS A 49 -2.57 20.12 -23.47
C LYS A 49 -2.33 18.61 -23.57
N HIS A 50 -1.06 18.20 -23.68
CA HIS A 50 -0.68 16.79 -23.81
C HIS A 50 -0.37 16.10 -22.48
N SER A 51 -0.73 16.70 -21.34
CA SER A 51 -0.46 16.17 -20.00
C SER A 51 -0.84 14.69 -19.85
N ARG A 52 -1.99 14.27 -20.40
CA ARG A 52 -2.44 12.87 -20.38
C ARG A 52 -1.44 11.89 -21.01
N TYR A 53 -0.72 12.29 -22.05
CA TYR A 53 0.25 11.45 -22.76
C TYR A 53 1.56 11.37 -22.01
N PHE A 54 2.02 12.49 -21.45
CA PHE A 54 3.20 12.51 -20.60
C PHE A 54 3.01 11.65 -19.35
N LEU A 55 1.84 11.74 -18.73
CA LEU A 55 1.51 10.90 -17.58
C LEU A 55 1.47 9.41 -17.93
N GLN A 56 1.33 9.02 -19.21
CA GLN A 56 1.42 7.64 -19.65
C GLN A 56 2.84 7.08 -19.66
N HIS A 57 3.86 7.92 -19.56
CA HIS A 57 5.25 7.49 -19.49
C HIS A 57 5.67 7.20 -18.04
N ASP A 58 6.29 6.03 -17.82
CA ASP A 58 6.69 5.51 -16.50
C ASP A 58 7.52 6.51 -15.70
N GLU A 59 8.56 7.07 -16.33
CA GLU A 59 9.48 8.01 -15.67
C GLU A 59 8.84 9.35 -15.30
N VAL A 60 7.94 9.88 -16.16
CA VAL A 60 7.20 11.11 -15.85
C VAL A 60 6.24 10.85 -14.68
N PHE A 61 5.55 9.71 -14.71
CA PHE A 61 4.66 9.29 -13.64
C PHE A 61 5.40 9.13 -12.31
N ARG A 62 6.53 8.40 -12.31
CA ARG A 62 7.39 8.22 -11.13
C ARG A 62 7.84 9.57 -10.58
N ALA A 63 8.34 10.45 -11.45
CA ALA A 63 8.81 11.77 -11.05
C ALA A 63 7.69 12.62 -10.43
N GLN A 64 6.47 12.55 -10.97
CA GLN A 64 5.32 13.24 -10.40
C GLN A 64 5.01 12.79 -8.97
N VAL A 65 4.98 11.47 -8.71
CA VAL A 65 4.76 10.92 -7.37
C VAL A 65 5.84 11.42 -6.40
N VAL A 66 7.11 11.35 -6.80
CA VAL A 66 8.26 11.79 -5.99
C VAL A 66 8.17 13.29 -5.66
N VAL A 67 7.80 14.13 -6.62
CA VAL A 67 7.62 15.57 -6.40
C VAL A 67 6.49 15.84 -5.38
N HIS A 68 5.35 15.15 -5.50
CA HIS A 68 4.27 15.28 -4.50
C HIS A 68 4.72 14.84 -3.11
N MET A 69 5.48 13.75 -3.00
CA MET A 69 6.03 13.28 -1.73
C MET A 69 6.99 14.30 -1.10
N ARG A 70 7.89 14.90 -1.89
CA ARG A 70 8.84 15.94 -1.43
C ARG A 70 8.13 17.18 -0.91
N ARG A 71 7.06 17.61 -1.59
CA ARG A 71 6.20 18.72 -1.15
C ARG A 71 5.29 18.39 0.04
N ARG A 72 5.41 17.19 0.62
CA ARG A 72 4.48 16.65 1.64
C ARG A 72 3.00 16.65 1.21
N ARG A 73 2.74 16.64 -0.10
CA ARG A 73 1.40 16.55 -0.69
C ARG A 73 0.99 15.09 -0.85
N TYR A 74 0.95 14.37 0.27
CA TYR A 74 0.72 12.92 0.29
C TYR A 74 -0.62 12.49 -0.31
N HIS A 75 -1.65 13.32 -0.16
CA HIS A 75 -2.97 13.07 -0.75
C HIS A 75 -2.91 13.04 -2.28
N GLU A 76 -2.22 14.02 -2.88
CA GLU A 76 -2.05 14.09 -4.34
C GLU A 76 -1.15 12.96 -4.85
N ALA A 77 -0.10 12.60 -4.10
CA ALA A 77 0.73 11.43 -4.42
C ALA A 77 -0.11 10.14 -4.46
N CYS A 78 -1.01 9.94 -3.49
CA CYS A 78 -1.93 8.80 -3.47
C CYS A 78 -2.89 8.81 -4.67
N LYS A 79 -3.49 9.96 -5.02
CA LYS A 79 -4.37 10.07 -6.20
C LYS A 79 -3.67 9.70 -7.50
N VAL A 80 -2.43 10.17 -7.68
CA VAL A 80 -1.62 9.82 -8.85
C VAL A 80 -1.40 8.31 -8.91
N LEU A 81 -1.01 7.69 -7.78
CA LEU A 81 -0.84 6.23 -7.65
C LEU A 81 -2.13 5.43 -7.90
N GLU A 82 -3.29 5.95 -7.49
CA GLU A 82 -4.59 5.31 -7.72
C GLU A 82 -4.96 5.26 -9.20
N GLY A 83 -4.59 6.29 -9.98
CA GLY A 83 -4.80 6.37 -11.43
C GLY A 83 -3.96 5.41 -12.27
N LEU A 84 -3.12 4.58 -11.62
CA LEU A 84 -2.23 3.63 -12.26
C LEU A 84 -2.97 2.39 -12.80
N ASN A 85 -3.58 2.48 -13.99
CA ASN A 85 -4.37 1.36 -14.55
C ASN A 85 -3.63 0.46 -15.55
N ARG A 86 -2.40 0.79 -15.96
CA ARG A 86 -1.82 0.26 -17.22
C ARG A 86 -0.48 -0.46 -17.12
N TYR A 87 0.17 -0.52 -15.95
CA TYR A 87 1.54 -1.04 -15.86
C TYR A 87 1.61 -2.45 -15.28
N SER A 88 2.64 -3.19 -15.65
CA SER A 88 2.90 -4.56 -15.19
C SER A 88 4.34 -4.70 -14.71
N GLY A 89 4.61 -5.74 -13.91
CA GLY A 89 5.96 -6.09 -13.48
C GLY A 89 6.56 -5.07 -12.50
N LYS A 90 7.81 -4.66 -12.77
CA LYS A 90 8.68 -3.93 -11.84
C LYS A 90 8.11 -2.56 -11.42
N LEU A 91 7.48 -1.81 -12.33
CA LEU A 91 6.92 -0.50 -11.99
C LEU A 91 5.81 -0.63 -10.94
N LYS A 92 4.96 -1.67 -11.03
CA LYS A 92 3.91 -1.89 -10.03
C LYS A 92 4.48 -2.18 -8.64
N GLU A 93 5.54 -2.97 -8.55
CA GLU A 93 6.21 -3.26 -7.28
C GLU A 93 6.75 -1.98 -6.64
N GLU A 94 7.41 -1.14 -7.42
CA GLU A 94 7.92 0.14 -6.97
C GLU A 94 6.79 1.10 -6.55
N MET A 95 5.67 1.15 -7.28
CA MET A 95 4.53 1.99 -6.91
C MET A 95 3.88 1.53 -5.59
N VAL A 96 3.86 0.22 -5.33
CA VAL A 96 3.43 -0.32 -4.03
C VAL A 96 4.41 0.09 -2.92
N GLU A 97 5.71 0.13 -3.19
CA GLU A 97 6.71 0.62 -2.25
C GLU A 97 6.51 2.11 -1.93
N LEU A 98 6.29 2.95 -2.94
CA LEU A 98 5.99 4.37 -2.76
C LEU A 98 4.70 4.60 -1.97
N TRP A 99 3.64 3.85 -2.28
CA TRP A 99 2.39 3.86 -1.49
C TRP A 99 2.67 3.56 -0.01
N ASN A 100 3.41 2.49 0.26
CA ASN A 100 3.76 2.11 1.63
C ASN A 100 4.59 3.20 2.33
N GLU A 101 5.55 3.82 1.63
CA GLU A 101 6.39 4.87 2.18
C GLU A 101 5.58 6.12 2.53
N ILE A 102 4.65 6.55 1.68
CA ILE A 102 3.72 7.66 1.98
C ILE A 102 2.99 7.40 3.29
N HIS A 103 2.44 6.21 3.47
CA HIS A 103 1.72 5.87 4.70
C HIS A 103 2.65 5.68 5.90
N TYR A 104 3.90 5.27 5.71
CA TYR A 104 4.90 5.23 6.77
C TYR A 104 5.29 6.63 7.24
N ILE A 105 5.47 7.59 6.32
CA ILE A 105 5.70 9.00 6.67
C ILE A 105 4.52 9.52 7.50
N LYS A 106 3.28 9.35 7.02
CA LYS A 106 2.08 9.78 7.75
C LYS A 106 1.97 9.14 9.14
N GLU A 107 2.28 7.85 9.28
CA GLU A 107 2.22 7.17 10.57
C GLU A 107 3.35 7.63 11.51
N ARG A 108 4.56 7.90 11.00
CA ARG A 108 5.66 8.49 11.77
C ARG A 108 5.28 9.86 12.33
N ASP A 109 4.71 10.72 11.50
CA ASP A 109 4.24 12.04 11.90
C ASP A 109 3.13 11.92 12.97
N ARG A 110 2.17 11.00 12.77
CA ARG A 110 1.08 10.74 13.71
C ARG A 110 1.56 10.29 15.09
N ILE A 111 2.58 9.42 15.15
CA ILE A 111 3.10 8.89 16.42
C ILE A 111 4.33 9.65 16.94
N ARG A 112 4.75 10.72 16.24
CA ARG A 112 5.95 11.52 16.52
C ARG A 112 7.20 10.65 16.74
N ARG A 113 7.48 9.75 15.79
CA ARG A 113 8.69 8.91 15.81
C ARG A 113 9.44 8.99 14.50
N GLU A 114 10.76 8.99 14.58
CA GLU A 114 11.66 9.00 13.42
C GLU A 114 11.54 7.70 12.60
N ARG A 115 11.33 6.55 13.26
CA ARG A 115 11.31 5.23 12.62
C ARG A 115 10.16 4.37 13.12
N LEU A 116 9.59 3.59 12.20
CA LEU A 116 8.59 2.57 12.51
C LEU A 116 9.25 1.20 12.71
N SER A 117 8.88 0.50 13.78
CA SER A 117 9.25 -0.89 13.96
C SER A 117 8.61 -1.79 12.89
N PRO A 118 9.14 -3.02 12.66
CA PRO A 118 8.54 -3.95 11.70
C PRO A 118 7.04 -4.21 11.96
N VAL A 119 6.64 -4.27 13.24
CA VAL A 119 5.23 -4.46 13.64
C VAL A 119 4.39 -3.23 13.31
N GLN A 120 4.94 -2.02 13.48
CA GLN A 120 4.25 -0.78 13.12
C GLN A 120 4.09 -0.64 11.60
N LYS A 121 5.15 -0.91 10.82
CA LYS A 121 5.07 -0.96 9.34
C LYS A 121 4.02 -1.96 8.89
N PHE A 122 4.01 -3.15 9.49
CA PHE A 122 3.00 -4.16 9.23
C PHE A 122 1.57 -3.67 9.51
N ARG A 123 1.32 -3.05 10.66
CA ARG A 123 0.01 -2.49 11.01
C ARG A 123 -0.40 -1.35 10.06
N CYS A 124 0.55 -0.52 9.66
CA CYS A 124 0.33 0.58 8.74
C CYS A 124 -0.13 0.08 7.37
N ARG A 125 0.59 -0.89 6.77
CA ARG A 125 0.17 -1.53 5.51
C ARG A 125 -1.18 -2.22 5.61
N LYS A 126 -1.47 -2.83 6.77
CA LYS A 126 -2.77 -3.47 7.00
C LYS A 126 -3.92 -2.45 7.05
N ARG A 127 -3.68 -1.27 7.62
CA ARG A 127 -4.68 -0.19 7.69
C ARG A 127 -4.86 0.52 6.35
N ASN A 128 -3.79 0.62 5.56
CA ASN A 128 -3.74 1.36 4.31
C ASN A 128 -3.30 0.45 3.16
N PRO A 129 -4.12 -0.54 2.75
CA PRO A 129 -3.77 -1.40 1.63
C PRO A 129 -3.63 -0.58 0.34
N PRO A 130 -2.70 -0.93 -0.57
CA PRO A 130 -2.66 -0.33 -1.90
C PRO A 130 -4.00 -0.53 -2.64
N PRO A 131 -4.40 0.40 -3.51
CA PRO A 131 -5.60 0.26 -4.33
C PRO A 131 -5.49 -0.96 -5.27
N ALA A 132 -6.65 -1.48 -5.67
CA ALA A 132 -6.74 -2.65 -6.56
C ALA A 132 -6.03 -2.43 -7.91
N SER A 133 -5.96 -1.18 -8.39
CA SER A 133 -5.21 -0.80 -9.59
C SER A 133 -3.71 -1.13 -9.49
N LEU A 134 -3.12 -1.01 -8.29
CA LEU A 134 -1.72 -1.38 -8.02
C LEU A 134 -1.54 -2.87 -7.72
N CYS A 135 -2.56 -3.53 -7.16
CA CYS A 135 -2.50 -4.93 -6.74
C CYS A 135 -3.73 -5.71 -7.25
N PRO A 136 -3.70 -6.22 -8.49
CA PRO A 136 -4.82 -6.99 -9.06
C PRO A 136 -4.96 -8.41 -8.48
N LYS A 137 -3.96 -8.90 -7.73
CA LYS A 137 -4.11 -10.19 -7.04
C LYS A 137 -5.20 -10.03 -6.00
N GLU A 138 -6.29 -10.77 -6.16
CA GLU A 138 -7.34 -10.95 -5.14
C GLU A 138 -6.67 -11.01 -3.78
N THR A 139 -7.01 -10.07 -2.91
CA THR A 139 -6.43 -10.01 -1.58
C THR A 139 -6.87 -11.28 -0.88
N LYS A 140 -6.02 -12.33 -0.90
CA LYS A 140 -6.33 -13.60 -0.25
C LYS A 140 -6.81 -13.27 1.15
N SER A 141 -8.05 -13.68 1.45
CA SER A 141 -8.63 -13.43 2.77
C SER A 141 -7.64 -13.92 3.80
N ARG A 142 -7.18 -13.00 4.66
CA ARG A 142 -6.18 -13.30 5.68
C ARG A 142 -6.76 -14.14 6.82
N ASN A 143 -8.09 -14.28 6.82
CA ASN A 143 -8.83 -15.11 7.76
C ASN A 143 -8.88 -16.54 7.21
N TYR A 144 -8.90 -17.51 8.12
CA TYR A 144 -9.18 -18.90 7.73
C TYR A 144 -10.59 -19.00 7.14
N PRO A 145 -10.87 -20.02 6.31
CA PRO A 145 -12.23 -20.32 5.89
C PRO A 145 -13.19 -20.37 7.09
N SER A 146 -14.44 -19.94 6.90
CA SER A 146 -15.43 -19.87 7.99
C SER A 146 -15.60 -21.19 8.72
N GLU A 147 -15.53 -22.32 8.00
CA GLU A 147 -15.55 -23.67 8.56
C GLU A 147 -14.40 -23.90 9.56
N VAL A 148 -13.16 -23.60 9.16
CA VAL A 148 -11.98 -23.70 10.03
C VAL A 148 -12.10 -22.76 11.24
N GLN A 149 -12.61 -21.54 11.05
CA GLN A 149 -12.82 -20.61 12.16
C GLN A 149 -13.85 -21.15 13.18
N ASN A 150 -14.95 -21.73 12.68
CA ASN A 150 -16.00 -22.29 13.50
C ASN A 150 -15.49 -23.50 14.28
N GLN A 151 -14.77 -24.41 13.62
CA GLN A 151 -14.20 -25.58 14.26
C GLN A 151 -13.22 -25.22 15.38
N LEU A 152 -12.30 -24.28 15.13
CA LEU A 152 -11.35 -23.82 16.16
C LEU A 152 -12.08 -23.12 17.32
N ARG A 153 -13.10 -22.31 17.03
CA ARG A 153 -13.92 -21.64 18.05
C ARG A 153 -14.70 -22.65 18.90
N LYS A 154 -15.34 -23.63 18.25
CA LYS A 154 -16.10 -24.69 18.89
C LYS A 154 -15.21 -25.47 19.85
N PHE A 155 -14.05 -25.93 19.38
CA PHE A 155 -13.06 -26.60 20.23
C PHE A 155 -12.62 -25.74 21.42
N ALA A 156 -12.37 -24.44 21.20
CA ALA A 156 -11.88 -23.55 22.25
C ALA A 156 -12.92 -23.29 23.36
N VAL A 157 -14.20 -23.29 23.00
CA VAL A 157 -15.32 -23.05 23.93
C VAL A 157 -15.76 -24.33 24.61
N GLU A 158 -15.92 -25.42 23.86
CA GLU A 158 -16.49 -26.68 24.35
C GLU A 158 -15.45 -27.61 24.98
N VAL A 159 -14.19 -27.55 24.55
CA VAL A 159 -13.12 -28.45 25.02
C VAL A 159 -12.10 -27.71 25.85
N THR A 160 -11.29 -26.85 25.24
CA THR A 160 -10.27 -26.07 25.95
C THR A 160 -9.63 -24.98 25.10
N ALA A 161 -9.34 -23.83 25.71
CA ALA A 161 -8.52 -22.77 25.12
C ALA A 161 -6.99 -23.03 25.23
N TYR A 162 -6.57 -24.12 25.87
CA TYR A 162 -5.18 -24.52 26.10
C TYR A 162 -4.89 -25.94 25.57
N PRO A 163 -4.99 -26.16 24.24
CA PRO A 163 -4.79 -27.49 23.68
C PRO A 163 -3.37 -28.01 23.92
N ASN A 164 -3.27 -29.26 24.37
CA ASN A 164 -2.01 -29.99 24.53
C ASN A 164 -1.45 -30.46 23.16
N LYS A 165 -0.28 -31.12 23.15
CA LYS A 165 0.40 -31.54 21.92
C LYS A 165 -0.50 -32.41 21.01
N LYS A 166 -1.10 -33.47 21.58
CA LYS A 166 -1.99 -34.40 20.84
C LYS A 166 -3.22 -33.69 20.28
N GLN A 167 -3.84 -32.81 21.06
CA GLN A 167 -4.99 -32.01 20.62
C GLN A 167 -4.63 -31.06 19.47
N ARG A 168 -3.45 -30.41 19.55
CA ARG A 168 -2.96 -29.56 18.45
C ARG A 168 -2.71 -30.37 17.17
N GLU A 169 -2.11 -31.55 17.27
CA GLU A 169 -1.88 -32.43 16.13
C GLU A 169 -3.19 -32.88 15.47
N LYS A 170 -4.21 -33.23 16.27
CA LYS A 170 -5.55 -33.55 15.76
C LYS A 170 -6.15 -32.36 15.01
N LEU A 171 -6.12 -31.15 15.60
CA LEU A 171 -6.63 -29.95 14.96
C LEU A 171 -5.87 -29.60 13.67
N CYS A 172 -4.56 -29.82 13.61
CA CYS A 172 -3.80 -29.65 12.37
C CYS A 172 -4.30 -30.58 11.26
N LYS A 173 -4.57 -31.86 11.57
CA LYS A 173 -5.08 -32.84 10.61
C LYS A 173 -6.47 -32.45 10.10
N GLU A 174 -7.37 -32.06 11.00
CA GLU A 174 -8.75 -31.76 10.64
C GLU A 174 -8.89 -30.43 9.88
N THR A 175 -8.15 -29.38 10.31
CA THR A 175 -8.25 -28.03 9.70
C THR A 175 -7.28 -27.81 8.54
N ARG A 176 -6.37 -28.77 8.30
CA ARG A 176 -5.25 -28.66 7.35
C ARG A 176 -4.33 -27.44 7.61
N LEU A 177 -4.34 -26.91 8.83
CA LEU A 177 -3.47 -25.82 9.25
C LEU A 177 -2.14 -26.35 9.77
N LYS A 178 -1.09 -25.55 9.60
CA LYS A 178 0.24 -25.83 10.15
C LYS A 178 0.22 -25.71 11.69
N PRO A 179 1.07 -26.47 12.42
CA PRO A 179 1.12 -26.41 13.88
C PRO A 179 1.30 -25.01 14.48
N ASN A 180 2.11 -24.17 13.83
CA ASN A 180 2.31 -22.78 14.24
C ASN A 180 1.04 -21.91 14.07
N GLN A 181 0.23 -22.16 13.04
CA GLN A 181 -1.04 -21.48 12.79
C GLN A 181 -2.06 -21.80 13.88
N ILE A 182 -2.21 -23.08 14.23
CA ILE A 182 -3.05 -23.51 15.35
C ILE A 182 -2.59 -22.87 16.65
N ARG A 183 -1.30 -22.98 16.98
CA ARG A 183 -0.74 -22.37 18.20
C ARG A 183 -1.03 -20.86 18.26
N ASN A 184 -0.77 -20.14 17.18
CA ASN A 184 -0.98 -18.69 17.11
C ASN A 184 -2.47 -18.32 17.22
N TRP A 185 -3.36 -19.12 16.64
CA TRP A 185 -4.80 -18.92 16.75
C TRP A 185 -5.26 -18.99 18.21
N PHE A 186 -4.85 -20.02 18.97
CA PHE A 186 -5.24 -20.15 20.38
C PHE A 186 -4.63 -19.06 21.27
N VAL A 187 -3.38 -18.64 21.01
CA VAL A 187 -2.78 -17.48 21.69
C VAL A 187 -3.61 -16.22 21.47
N ASN A 188 -4.03 -15.98 20.22
CA ASN A 188 -4.84 -14.81 19.88
C ASN A 188 -6.26 -14.90 20.43
N PHE A 189 -6.88 -16.09 20.44
CA PHE A 189 -8.19 -16.33 21.01
C PHE A 189 -8.21 -15.96 22.49
N ARG A 190 -7.24 -16.44 23.28
CA ARG A 190 -7.12 -16.12 24.70
C ARG A 190 -6.89 -14.62 24.93
N ARG A 191 -5.99 -13.99 24.17
CA ARG A 191 -5.77 -12.54 24.24
C ARG A 191 -7.05 -11.74 23.95
N LYS A 192 -7.87 -12.22 23.01
CA LYS A 192 -9.16 -11.59 22.68
C LYS A 192 -10.16 -11.74 23.84
N LYS A 193 -10.28 -12.94 24.42
CA LYS A 193 -11.16 -13.20 25.57
C LYS A 193 -10.80 -12.36 26.80
N VAL A 194 -9.50 -12.23 27.08
CA VAL A 194 -9.02 -11.35 28.16
C VAL A 194 -9.44 -9.90 27.89
N LYS A 195 -9.23 -9.38 26.68
CA LYS A 195 -9.65 -8.01 26.33
C LYS A 195 -11.17 -7.80 26.41
N GLU A 196 -11.97 -8.78 25.98
CA GLU A 196 -13.43 -8.74 26.08
C GLU A 196 -13.86 -8.66 27.56
N ARG A 197 -13.26 -9.47 28.44
CA ARG A 197 -13.52 -9.42 29.89
C ARG A 197 -13.16 -8.07 30.51
N PHE A 198 -11.98 -7.52 30.19
CA PHE A 198 -11.56 -6.23 30.73
C PHE A 198 -12.43 -5.06 30.24
N ARG A 199 -12.89 -5.10 28.99
CA ARG A 199 -13.81 -4.09 28.47
C ARG A 199 -15.17 -4.15 29.18
N GLY A 200 -15.75 -5.35 29.34
CA GLY A 200 -17.02 -5.52 30.06
C GLY A 200 -16.97 -5.10 31.53
N LEU A 201 -15.81 -5.26 32.19
CA LEU A 201 -15.59 -4.75 33.55
C LEU A 201 -15.58 -3.22 33.62
N TRP A 202 -14.91 -2.55 32.68
CA TRP A 202 -14.83 -1.07 32.64
C TRP A 202 -16.17 -0.41 32.28
N ASP A 203 -16.93 -1.03 31.38
CA ASP A 203 -18.27 -0.57 30.99
C ASP A 203 -19.28 -0.75 32.16
N SER A 204 -19.03 -1.71 33.06
CA SER A 204 -19.89 -1.96 34.24
C SER A 204 -19.59 -1.04 35.42
N THR A 205 -18.36 -0.53 35.58
CA THR A 205 -17.98 0.42 36.64
C THR A 205 -18.13 1.89 36.25
N SER A 206 -18.30 2.21 34.97
CA SER A 206 -18.50 3.60 34.49
C SER A 206 -19.97 4.02 34.41
N GLY A 207 -20.88 3.17 34.91
CA GLY A 207 -22.34 3.36 34.88
C GLY A 207 -22.99 3.42 36.27
N GLN A 208 -22.22 3.75 37.32
CA GLN A 208 -22.72 4.08 38.65
C GLN A 208 -22.27 5.48 39.04
#